data_AF-A0A7X7JD27-F1
#
_entry.id   AF-A0A7X7JD27-F1
#
_cell.length_a   1.000
_cell.length_b   1.000
_cell.length_c   1.000
_cell.angle_alpha   90.00
_cell.angle_beta   90.00
_cell.angle_gamma   90.00
#
_symmetry.space_group_name_H-M   'P 1'
#
loop_
_entity.id
_entity.type
_entity.pdbx_description
1 polymer ?
#
loop_
_entity_poly.entity_id
_entity_poly.type
_entity_poly.pdbx_seq_one_letter_code
_entity_poly.pdbx_strand_id
1 'polypeptide(L)'
;YDRYANYDAIEVPFTAAIPSDYDGAMGVPITFLDKYNPDQFEILGSSMTLSIPMSQVAKKGSYLQGGPRFYIDNGDGSYRRLYDRIVIRRRRARPTRGKKK
;
A
#
# COMPACT_ATOMS: atom_id res chain seq x y z
N TYR A 1 -8.22 5.46 7.17
CA TYR A 1 -6.97 4.76 6.80
C TYR A 1 -5.84 5.74 6.86
N ASP A 2 -4.71 5.35 7.44
CA ASP A 2 -3.49 6.16 7.38
C ASP A 2 -2.94 6.16 5.95
N ARG A 3 -2.07 7.12 5.64
CA ARG A 3 -1.33 7.21 4.37
C ARG A 3 0.16 7.09 4.61
N TYR A 4 0.87 6.46 3.68
CA TYR A 4 2.31 6.39 3.80
C TYR A 4 2.96 7.74 3.46
N ALA A 5 3.94 8.13 4.25
CA ALA A 5 4.72 9.34 4.02
C ALA A 5 5.61 9.24 2.77
N ASN A 6 5.99 8.01 2.39
CA ASN A 6 6.99 7.75 1.36
C ASN A 6 6.50 6.87 0.19
N TYR A 7 5.18 6.76 0.01
CA TYR A 7 4.54 6.17 -1.18
C TYR A 7 3.05 6.55 -1.21
N ASP A 8 2.49 6.82 -2.39
CA ASP A 8 1.07 7.21 -2.51
C ASP A 8 0.14 5.98 -2.43
N ALA A 9 -0.09 5.51 -1.21
CA ALA A 9 -1.05 4.46 -0.91
C ALA A 9 -1.61 4.62 0.52
N ILE A 10 -2.75 3.99 0.76
CA ILE A 10 -3.31 3.86 2.11
C ILE A 10 -2.76 2.62 2.82
N GLU A 11 -2.64 2.69 4.14
CA GLU A 11 -2.40 1.54 4.99
C GLU A 11 -3.70 0.79 5.25
N VAL A 12 -3.69 -0.51 4.99
CA VAL A 12 -4.79 -1.41 5.32
C VAL A 12 -4.26 -2.45 6.31
N PRO A 13 -4.76 -2.49 7.55
CA PRO A 13 -4.12 -3.27 8.62
C PRO A 13 -4.38 -4.79 8.48
N PHE A 14 -5.45 -5.21 7.80
CA PHE A 14 -5.81 -6.61 7.56
C PHE A 14 -6.79 -6.76 6.39
N THR A 15 -6.88 -7.95 5.80
CA THR A 15 -7.68 -8.22 4.57
C THR A 15 -9.14 -7.78 4.67
N ALA A 16 -9.81 -7.98 5.81
CA ALA A 16 -11.22 -7.60 5.98
C ALA A 16 -11.43 -6.08 6.07
N ALA A 17 -10.36 -5.29 6.29
CA ALA A 17 -10.40 -3.83 6.26
C ALA A 17 -10.09 -3.27 4.86
N ILE A 18 -10.06 -4.08 3.79
CA ILE A 18 -9.88 -3.54 2.44
C ILE A 18 -11.16 -2.78 2.02
N PRO A 19 -11.11 -1.46 1.79
CA PRO A 19 -12.29 -0.67 1.44
C PRO A 19 -12.84 -1.02 0.06
N SER A 20 -14.16 -1.18 -0.06
CA SER A 20 -14.91 -1.54 -1.28
C SER A 20 -14.95 -0.44 -2.36
N ASP A 21 -14.76 0.80 -1.96
CA ASP A 21 -14.96 2.04 -2.72
C ASP A 21 -13.65 2.77 -3.04
N TYR A 22 -12.51 2.15 -2.75
CA TYR A 22 -11.19 2.73 -3.01
C TYR A 22 -10.46 2.04 -4.16
N ASP A 23 -10.19 2.82 -5.21
CA ASP A 23 -9.51 2.36 -6.43
C ASP A 23 -7.99 2.64 -6.44
N GLY A 24 -7.47 3.33 -5.42
CA GLY A 24 -6.05 3.64 -5.31
C GLY A 24 -5.19 2.45 -4.86
N ALA A 25 -3.89 2.68 -4.75
CA ALA A 25 -2.97 1.70 -4.20
C ALA A 25 -3.21 1.52 -2.69
N MET A 26 -3.19 0.27 -2.24
CA MET A 26 -3.43 -0.12 -0.85
C MET A 26 -2.30 -1.02 -0.40
N GLY A 27 -1.60 -0.64 0.67
CA GLY A 27 -0.60 -1.52 1.29
C GLY A 27 -1.27 -2.44 2.30
N VAL A 28 -1.24 -3.74 2.03
CA VAL A 28 -1.81 -4.80 2.86
C VAL A 28 -0.70 -5.64 3.52
N PRO A 29 -0.98 -6.37 4.61
CA PRO A 29 -0.01 -7.30 5.21
C PRO A 29 0.39 -8.39 4.22
N ILE A 30 1.60 -8.94 4.37
CA ILE A 30 2.09 -10.04 3.53
C ILE A 30 1.16 -11.28 3.56
N THR A 31 0.49 -11.51 4.69
CA THR A 31 -0.51 -12.58 4.88
C THR A 31 -1.75 -12.41 3.99
N PHE A 32 -1.93 -11.27 3.32
CA PHE A 32 -2.95 -11.11 2.29
C PHE A 32 -2.81 -12.14 1.16
N LEU A 33 -1.59 -12.63 0.89
CA LEU A 33 -1.35 -13.64 -0.14
C LEU A 33 -2.15 -14.93 0.08
N ASP A 34 -2.45 -15.29 1.32
CA ASP A 34 -3.26 -16.48 1.66
C ASP A 34 -4.72 -16.33 1.16
N LYS A 35 -5.17 -15.10 0.92
CA LYS A 35 -6.54 -14.74 0.51
C LYS A 35 -6.56 -14.04 -0.86
N TYR A 36 -5.45 -14.07 -1.58
CA TYR A 36 -5.32 -13.34 -2.83
C TYR A 36 -6.23 -13.91 -3.92
N ASN A 37 -6.99 -13.03 -4.57
CA ASN A 37 -7.78 -13.33 -5.75
C ASN A 37 -7.32 -12.44 -6.93
N PRO A 38 -6.69 -13.00 -7.98
CA PRO A 38 -6.18 -12.24 -9.12
C PRO A 38 -7.28 -11.65 -10.03
N ASP A 39 -8.53 -12.10 -9.89
CA ASP A 39 -9.66 -11.48 -10.60
C ASP A 39 -10.11 -10.18 -9.92
N GLN A 40 -9.89 -10.07 -8.60
CA GLN A 40 -10.26 -8.91 -7.81
C GLN A 40 -9.15 -7.87 -7.70
N PHE A 41 -7.89 -8.32 -7.57
CA PHE A 41 -6.77 -7.46 -7.26
C PHE A 41 -5.58 -7.67 -8.19
N GLU A 42 -4.86 -6.60 -8.46
CA GLU A 42 -3.54 -6.58 -9.08
C GLU A 42 -2.49 -6.31 -7.99
N ILE A 43 -1.40 -7.07 -7.98
CA ILE A 43 -0.24 -6.79 -7.11
C ILE A 43 0.68 -5.82 -7.86
N LEU A 44 0.93 -4.66 -7.25
CA LEU A 44 1.77 -3.60 -7.81
C LEU A 44 3.24 -3.72 -7.38
N GLY A 45 3.50 -4.36 -6.24
CA GLY A 45 4.84 -4.52 -5.69
C GLY A 45 4.81 -4.63 -4.17
N SER A 46 5.91 -4.26 -3.52
CA SER A 46 6.00 -4.26 -2.05
C SER A 46 6.67 -2.99 -1.53
N SER A 47 6.66 -2.83 -0.21
CA SER A 47 7.37 -1.73 0.45
C SER A 47 8.87 -1.72 0.16
N MET A 48 9.46 -2.87 -0.22
CA MET A 48 10.88 -2.96 -0.56
C MET A 48 11.22 -2.30 -1.88
N THR A 49 10.30 -2.34 -2.84
CA THR A 49 10.55 -1.91 -4.23
C THR A 49 9.90 -0.57 -4.56
N LEU A 50 8.82 -0.22 -3.86
CA LEU A 50 8.01 0.97 -4.15
C LEU A 50 8.28 2.14 -3.22
N SER A 51 8.96 1.94 -2.09
CA SER A 51 9.21 3.03 -1.15
C SER A 51 10.22 4.03 -1.67
N ILE A 52 9.91 5.32 -1.49
CA ILE A 52 10.88 6.40 -1.62
C ILE A 52 11.77 6.37 -0.37
N PRO A 53 13.11 6.54 -0.51
CA PRO A 53 14.00 6.62 0.64
C PRO A 53 13.58 7.74 1.60
N MET A 54 13.44 7.44 2.90
CA MET A 54 13.02 8.43 3.89
C MET A 54 13.95 9.64 4.01
N SER A 55 15.22 9.52 3.58
CA SER A 55 16.14 10.66 3.51
C SER A 55 15.70 11.75 2.53
N GLN A 56 14.80 11.43 1.58
CA GLN A 56 14.18 12.39 0.66
C GLN A 56 12.85 12.94 1.20
N VAL A 57 12.27 12.30 2.22
CA VAL A 57 10.94 12.61 2.75
C VAL A 57 11.01 13.37 4.06
N ALA A 58 11.94 13.01 4.95
CA ALA A 58 12.04 13.57 6.28
C ALA A 58 13.50 13.73 6.75
N LYS A 59 13.70 14.60 7.74
CA LYS A 59 15.02 14.86 8.33
C LYS A 59 15.53 13.60 9.04
N LYS A 60 16.80 13.24 8.82
CA LYS A 60 17.45 12.13 9.55
C LYS A 60 17.29 12.33 11.07
N GLY A 61 16.90 11.28 11.77
CA GLY A 61 16.61 11.30 13.21
C GLY A 61 15.12 11.41 13.56
N SER A 62 14.26 11.80 12.61
CA SER A 62 12.80 11.79 12.78
C SER A 62 12.15 10.42 12.52
N TYR A 63 12.90 9.46 11.98
CA TYR A 63 12.40 8.14 11.60
C TYR A 63 13.42 7.06 11.95
N LEU A 64 12.93 5.84 12.23
CA LEU A 64 13.79 4.68 12.48
C LEU A 64 14.52 4.27 11.18
N GLN A 65 15.84 4.19 11.22
CA GLN A 65 16.64 3.77 10.07
C GLN A 65 16.52 2.26 9.80
N GLY A 66 16.71 1.86 8.55
CA GLY A 66 16.72 0.46 8.14
C GLY A 66 16.54 0.30 6.63
N GLY A 67 16.41 -0.95 6.18
CA GLY A 67 16.10 -1.25 4.78
C GLY A 67 14.75 -0.65 4.32
N PRO A 68 14.49 -0.62 3.00
CA PRO A 68 13.31 0.03 2.42
C PRO A 68 12.01 -0.52 3.00
N ARG A 69 11.18 0.38 3.53
CA ARG A 69 9.87 0.12 4.13
C ARG A 69 9.00 1.35 3.99
N PHE A 70 7.69 1.17 4.20
CA PHE A 70 6.78 2.29 4.33
C PHE A 70 6.79 2.88 5.74
N TYR A 71 6.51 4.17 5.81
CA TYR A 71 6.42 4.92 7.05
C TYR A 71 5.10 5.67 7.11
N ILE A 72 4.54 5.81 8.31
CA ILE A 72 3.40 6.67 8.59
C ILE A 72 3.88 7.85 9.42
N ASP A 73 3.42 9.05 9.08
CA ASP A 73 3.65 10.26 9.89
C ASP A 73 2.76 10.20 11.14
N ASN A 74 3.35 10.37 12.33
CA ASN A 74 2.61 10.37 13.58
C ASN A 74 1.94 11.74 13.87
N GLY A 75 2.25 12.78 13.10
CA GLY A 75 1.73 14.14 13.26
C GLY A 75 2.51 15.00 14.26
N ASP A 76 3.53 14.45 14.93
CA ASP A 76 4.40 15.11 15.91
C ASP A 76 5.82 15.37 15.35
N GLY A 77 5.99 15.19 14.04
CA GLY A 77 7.29 15.27 13.37
C GLY A 77 8.12 13.99 13.46
N SER A 78 7.60 12.92 14.06
CA SER A 78 8.18 11.58 14.04
C SER A 78 7.44 10.66 13.06
N TYR A 79 8.15 9.65 12.56
CA TYR A 79 7.61 8.67 11.61
C TYR A 79 7.75 7.24 12.13
N ARG A 80 6.66 6.49 12.04
CA ARG A 80 6.62 5.06 12.38
C ARG A 80 6.92 4.20 11.17
N ARG A 81 7.99 3.40 11.27
CA ARG A 81 8.35 2.36 10.27
C ARG A 81 7.43 1.15 10.41
N LEU A 82 6.91 0.64 9.30
CA LEU A 82 6.10 -0.58 9.29
C LEU A 82 6.91 -1.82 8.89
N TYR A 83 6.35 -3.00 9.21
CA TYR A 83 6.74 -4.26 8.56
C TYR A 83 6.42 -4.23 7.07
N ASP A 84 6.85 -5.26 6.34
CA ASP A 84 6.61 -5.31 4.91
C ASP A 84 5.11 -5.27 4.58
N ARG A 85 4.80 -4.54 3.52
CA ARG A 85 3.47 -4.40 2.95
C ARG A 85 3.54 -4.76 1.48
N ILE A 86 2.58 -5.56 1.03
CA ILE A 86 2.33 -5.75 -0.40
C ILE A 86 1.39 -4.64 -0.85
N VAL A 87 1.66 -4.05 -2.00
CA VAL A 87 0.78 -3.04 -2.57
C VAL A 87 -0.14 -3.72 -3.57
N ILE A 88 -1.45 -3.58 -3.35
CA ILE A 88 -2.50 -4.07 -4.23
C ILE A 88 -3.36 -2.92 -4.75
N ARG A 89 -4.05 -3.17 -5.85
CA ARG A 89 -5.09 -2.30 -6.38
C ARG A 89 -6.24 -3.15 -6.90
N ARG A 90 -7.48 -2.65 -6.80
CA ARG A 90 -8.63 -3.32 -7.42
C ARG A 90 -8.45 -3.41 -8.94
N ARG A 91 -8.78 -4.56 -9.52
CA ARG A 91 -8.96 -4.61 -10.97
C ARG A 91 -10.25 -3.89 -11.31
N ARG A 92 -10.17 -2.93 -12.23
CA ARG A 92 -11.38 -2.37 -12.84
C ARG A 92 -12.05 -3.48 -13.63
N ALA A 93 -13.35 -3.67 -13.42
CA ALA A 93 -14.14 -4.60 -14.21
C ALA A 93 -13.91 -4.27 -15.69
N ARG A 94 -13.46 -5.26 -16.47
CA ARG A 94 -13.34 -5.11 -17.92
C ARG A 94 -14.74 -4.79 -18.44
N PRO A 95 -14.96 -3.69 -19.19
CA PRO A 95 -16.26 -3.46 -19.78
C PRO A 95 -16.61 -4.67 -20.63
N THR A 96 -17.72 -5.32 -20.32
CA THR A 96 -18.25 -6.44 -21.08
C THR A 96 -18.39 -5.96 -22.51
N ARG A 97 -17.59 -6.53 -23.43
CA ARG A 97 -17.71 -6.24 -24.85
C ARG A 97 -19.11 -6.70 -25.25
N GLY A 98 -20.04 -5.76 -25.39
CA GLY A 98 -21.43 -6.06 -25.71
C GLY A 98 -21.48 -6.96 -26.94
N LYS A 99 -22.13 -8.12 -26.82
CA LYS A 99 -22.51 -8.93 -27.98
C LYS A 99 -23.39 -8.04 -28.86
N LYS A 100 -22.85 -7.56 -29.98
CA LYS A 100 -23.67 -7.03 -31.06
C LYS A 100 -24.57 -8.18 -31.53
N LYS A 101 -25.88 -7.96 -31.41
CA LYS A 101 -26.87 -8.73 -32.17
C LYS A 101 -26.78 -8.34 -33.64
#